data_AF-A0A521UMP4-F1
#
_entry.id   AF-A0A521UMP4-F1
#
_cell.length_a   1.000
_cell.length_b   1.000
_cell.length_c   1.000
_cell.angle_alpha   90.00
_cell.angle_beta   90.00
_cell.angle_gamma   90.00
#
_symmetry.space_group_name_H-M   'P 1'
#
loop_
_entity.id
_entity.type
_entity.pdbx_description
1 polymer ?
#
loop_
_entity_poly.entity_id
_entity_poly.type
_entity_poly.pdbx_seq_one_letter_code
_entity_poly.pdbx_strand_id
1 'polypeptide(L)'
;MMSARAVRGNIPATPDGTSASSYTRLFILQKEDAMLLGRWGQPARFSRAILLVTLAVVLSTVAAGCIGASVTSKQLYETNCAECHGEFGNRLPIARLDSKEFLASIGEAGLVAATRDGKGAMPAWGKAKGGPLDDRQIVAIVQYLETGRPQPEKVAQTNLEGDNLDQLIKNPAVLMMLFTVCVLGFLWTMNRVTSH
;
A
#
# COMPACT_ATOMS: atom_id res chain seq x y z
N MET A 1 12.43 6.07 -71.50
CA MET A 1 13.02 4.96 -72.29
C MET A 1 14.48 5.28 -72.53
N MET A 2 15.42 4.55 -71.92
CA MET A 2 16.89 4.61 -72.09
C MET A 2 17.48 3.52 -71.16
N SER A 3 17.37 2.24 -71.50
CA SER A 3 18.31 1.42 -72.29
C SER A 3 19.74 1.36 -71.72
N ALA A 4 20.05 0.22 -71.10
CA ALA A 4 21.34 -0.16 -70.55
C ALA A 4 22.33 -0.54 -71.66
N ARG A 5 23.63 -0.28 -71.43
CA ARG A 5 24.71 -0.84 -72.25
C ARG A 5 25.73 -1.55 -71.37
N ALA A 6 25.82 -2.87 -71.55
CA ALA A 6 26.78 -3.76 -70.91
C ALA A 6 28.17 -3.58 -71.52
N VAL A 7 29.20 -3.53 -70.65
CA VAL A 7 30.61 -3.61 -71.04
C VAL A 7 31.07 -5.06 -70.77
N ARG A 8 31.45 -5.76 -71.84
CA ARG A 8 31.89 -7.15 -71.83
C ARG A 8 33.44 -7.14 -71.82
N GLY A 9 34.05 -7.44 -70.69
CA GLY A 9 35.51 -7.59 -70.56
C GLY A 9 35.93 -9.02 -70.91
N ASN A 10 36.94 -9.14 -71.77
CA ASN A 10 37.48 -10.38 -72.32
C ASN A 10 38.62 -10.89 -71.42
N ILE A 11 38.60 -12.15 -70.96
CA ILE A 11 39.72 -12.77 -70.22
C ILE A 11 40.30 -13.92 -71.07
N PRO A 12 41.64 -13.96 -71.29
CA PRO A 12 42.28 -14.94 -72.18
C PRO A 12 42.45 -16.32 -71.52
N ALA A 13 42.42 -17.36 -72.36
CA ALA A 13 42.68 -18.76 -72.00
C ALA A 13 44.18 -19.03 -71.79
N THR A 14 44.52 -19.88 -70.81
CA THR A 14 45.87 -20.43 -70.63
C THR A 14 46.00 -21.81 -71.29
N PRO A 15 47.18 -22.19 -71.84
CA PRO A 15 47.31 -23.36 -72.70
C PRO A 15 48.23 -24.43 -72.09
N ASP A 16 47.68 -25.38 -71.35
CA ASP A 16 48.41 -26.60 -70.95
C ASP A 16 47.49 -27.56 -70.19
N GLY A 17 46.86 -28.46 -70.95
CA GLY A 17 46.24 -29.65 -70.39
C GLY A 17 47.30 -30.60 -69.86
N THR A 18 47.38 -30.77 -68.53
CA THR A 18 47.87 -32.00 -67.92
C THR A 18 46.98 -32.42 -66.76
N SER A 19 46.74 -33.72 -66.73
CA SER A 19 45.78 -34.47 -65.93
C SER A 19 46.26 -34.76 -64.49
N ALA A 20 45.32 -35.31 -63.71
CA ALA A 20 45.51 -36.09 -62.49
C ALA A 20 45.64 -35.28 -61.18
N SER A 21 45.20 -35.77 -60.03
CA SER A 21 44.23 -36.79 -59.65
C SER A 21 44.07 -36.60 -58.13
N SER A 22 42.82 -36.65 -57.67
CA SER A 22 42.43 -37.29 -56.41
C SER A 22 43.33 -37.12 -55.19
N TYR A 23 43.02 -36.15 -54.31
CA TYR A 23 43.13 -36.37 -52.87
C TYR A 23 41.87 -35.88 -52.16
N THR A 24 41.09 -36.86 -51.77
CA THR A 24 39.90 -36.80 -50.92
C THR A 24 40.25 -36.26 -49.54
N ARG A 25 39.42 -35.35 -49.01
CA ARG A 25 38.69 -35.43 -47.72
C ARG A 25 38.27 -34.01 -47.29
N LEU A 26 36.95 -33.75 -47.30
CA LEU A 26 36.09 -33.79 -46.11
C LEU A 26 36.45 -32.67 -45.13
N PHE A 27 35.61 -31.64 -44.98
CA PHE A 27 35.30 -30.97 -43.68
C PHE A 27 34.39 -29.74 -43.86
N ILE A 28 33.31 -29.71 -43.06
CA ILE A 28 32.48 -28.56 -42.63
C ILE A 28 31.54 -27.96 -43.70
N LEU A 29 30.28 -28.39 -43.76
CA LEU A 29 29.11 -27.90 -43.01
C LEU A 29 28.76 -26.41 -43.19
N GLN A 30 27.58 -26.21 -43.79
CA GLN A 30 26.55 -25.21 -43.46
C GLN A 30 27.01 -23.76 -43.33
N LYS A 31 26.90 -23.05 -44.45
CA LYS A 31 26.53 -21.64 -44.45
C LYS A 31 25.15 -21.56 -45.09
N GLU A 32 24.29 -20.64 -44.61
CA GLU A 32 22.89 -20.42 -45.00
C GLU A 32 21.95 -21.21 -44.06
N ASP A 33 21.35 -20.61 -43.01
CA ASP A 33 20.32 -19.57 -43.09
C ASP A 33 20.38 -18.59 -41.90
N ALA A 34 20.94 -17.40 -42.12
CA ALA A 34 20.83 -16.27 -41.20
C ALA A 34 19.70 -15.33 -41.65
N MET A 35 18.45 -15.78 -41.58
CA MET A 35 17.29 -14.96 -41.93
C MET A 35 16.06 -15.24 -41.04
N LEU A 36 16.17 -15.28 -39.70
CA LEU A 36 14.98 -15.23 -38.82
C LEU A 36 15.21 -14.54 -37.45
N LEU A 37 16.12 -13.58 -37.33
CA LEU A 37 16.36 -12.87 -36.05
C LEU A 37 16.46 -11.34 -36.23
N GLY A 38 15.53 -10.74 -36.96
CA GLY A 38 15.52 -9.30 -37.26
C GLY A 38 14.47 -8.46 -36.53
N ARG A 39 13.82 -8.95 -35.45
CA ARG A 39 12.75 -8.18 -34.78
C ARG A 39 12.57 -8.49 -33.29
N TRP A 40 13.66 -8.55 -32.53
CA TRP A 40 13.61 -8.61 -31.07
C TRP A 40 14.53 -7.53 -30.51
N GLY A 41 14.05 -6.29 -30.42
CA GLY A 41 14.91 -5.22 -29.89
C GLY A 41 14.49 -3.79 -30.19
N GLN A 42 13.20 -3.46 -30.08
CA GLN A 42 12.84 -2.07 -29.83
C GLN A 42 12.55 -1.97 -28.33
N PRO A 43 13.37 -1.26 -27.53
CA PRO A 43 12.99 -0.97 -26.15
C PRO A 43 11.67 -0.23 -26.24
N ALA A 44 10.62 -0.78 -25.60
CA ALA A 44 9.33 -0.15 -25.56
C ALA A 44 9.54 1.31 -25.14
N ARG A 45 9.30 2.25 -26.05
CA ARG A 45 9.29 3.68 -25.73
C ARG A 45 8.06 3.86 -24.87
N PHE A 46 8.21 3.64 -23.56
CA PHE A 46 7.14 3.86 -22.59
C PHE A 46 6.68 5.29 -22.82
N SER A 47 5.49 5.43 -23.42
CA SER A 47 4.98 6.72 -23.84
C SER A 47 4.97 7.61 -22.61
N ARG A 48 5.50 8.83 -22.72
CA ARG A 48 5.49 9.81 -21.61
C ARG A 48 4.10 9.95 -21.00
N ALA A 49 3.05 9.74 -21.79
CA ALA A 49 1.67 9.69 -21.33
C ALA A 49 1.39 8.58 -20.31
N ILE A 50 1.93 7.36 -20.50
CA ILE A 50 1.74 6.24 -19.57
C ILE A 50 2.41 6.53 -18.23
N LEU A 51 3.62 7.11 -18.25
CA LEU A 51 4.34 7.49 -17.02
C LEU A 51 3.61 8.60 -16.25
N LEU A 52 3.05 9.58 -16.95
CA LEU A 52 2.31 10.68 -16.33
C LEU A 52 0.97 10.22 -15.75
N VAL A 53 0.28 9.29 -16.43
CA VAL A 53 -0.97 8.71 -15.93
C VAL A 53 -0.73 7.87 -14.68
N THR A 54 0.32 7.03 -14.66
CA THR A 54 0.63 6.24 -13.46
C THR A 54 1.06 7.13 -12.29
N LEU A 55 1.87 8.17 -12.54
CA LEU A 55 2.25 9.15 -11.52
C LEU A 55 1.03 9.89 -10.97
N ALA A 56 0.11 10.33 -11.84
CA ALA A 56 -1.11 11.03 -11.42
C ALA A 56 -2.06 10.14 -10.61
N VAL A 57 -2.20 8.86 -10.99
CA VAL A 57 -2.99 7.88 -10.23
C VAL A 57 -2.37 7.62 -8.85
N VAL A 58 -1.06 7.43 -8.77
CA VAL A 58 -0.34 7.24 -7.50
C VAL A 58 -0.43 8.49 -6.61
N LEU A 59 -0.33 9.69 -7.19
CA LEU A 59 -0.46 10.93 -6.43
C LEU A 59 -1.88 11.11 -5.89
N SER A 60 -2.90 10.71 -6.67
CA SER A 60 -4.30 10.80 -6.28
C SER A 60 -4.66 9.85 -5.14
N THR A 61 -4.08 8.64 -5.11
CA THR A 61 -4.35 7.67 -4.04
C THR A 61 -3.69 8.05 -2.71
N VAL A 62 -2.51 8.69 -2.72
CA VAL A 62 -1.82 9.15 -1.50
C VAL A 62 -2.63 10.24 -0.77
N ALA A 63 -3.27 11.15 -1.49
CA ALA A 63 -4.05 12.23 -0.89
C ALA A 63 -5.30 11.74 -0.12
N ALA A 64 -5.87 10.59 -0.49
CA ALA A 64 -7.05 10.04 0.17
C ALA A 64 -6.74 9.41 1.55
N GLY A 65 -5.47 9.14 1.85
CA GLY A 65 -5.04 8.48 3.10
C GLY A 65 -4.92 9.40 4.33
N CYS A 66 -5.08 10.73 4.18
CA CYS A 66 -4.82 11.70 5.26
C CYS A 66 -6.05 12.09 6.09
N ILE A 67 -7.22 11.48 5.86
CA ILE A 67 -8.41 11.77 6.65
C ILE A 67 -8.33 10.92 7.92
N GLY A 68 -7.81 11.52 9.00
CA GLY A 68 -7.75 10.86 10.31
C GLY A 68 -9.11 10.28 10.70
N ALA A 69 -9.10 9.04 11.18
CA ALA A 69 -10.32 8.40 11.67
C ALA A 69 -10.86 9.20 12.87
N SER A 70 -12.11 9.65 12.78
CA SER A 70 -12.82 10.29 13.89
C SER A 70 -13.76 9.27 14.53
N VAL A 71 -13.66 9.11 15.85
CA VAL A 71 -14.56 8.26 16.63
C VAL A 71 -15.45 9.13 17.49
N THR A 72 -16.71 8.76 17.64
CA THR A 72 -17.65 9.55 18.43
C THR A 72 -17.68 9.09 19.90
N SER A 73 -18.00 9.98 20.85
CA SER A 73 -18.08 9.61 22.28
C SER A 73 -19.09 8.49 22.57
N LYS A 74 -20.20 8.45 21.83
CA LYS A 74 -21.17 7.36 21.89
C LYS A 74 -20.55 6.02 21.50
N GLN A 75 -19.83 5.98 20.37
CA GLN A 75 -19.15 4.76 19.93
C GLN A 75 -18.09 4.31 20.94
N LEU A 76 -17.35 5.25 21.54
CA LEU A 76 -16.39 4.95 22.58
C LEU A 76 -17.07 4.29 23.79
N TYR A 77 -18.18 4.86 24.27
CA TYR A 77 -18.96 4.27 25.36
C TYR A 77 -19.53 2.89 25.01
N GLU A 78 -20.12 2.74 23.84
CA GLU A 78 -20.71 1.47 23.39
C GLU A 78 -19.67 0.36 23.26
N THR A 79 -18.48 0.69 22.76
CA THR A 79 -17.43 -0.30 22.52
C THR A 79 -16.72 -0.72 23.81
N ASN A 80 -16.55 0.21 24.76
CA ASN A 80 -15.67 -0.01 25.92
C ASN A 80 -16.43 -0.14 27.24
N CYS A 81 -17.61 0.46 27.38
CA CYS A 81 -18.28 0.62 28.68
C CYS A 81 -19.60 -0.15 28.78
N ALA A 82 -20.34 -0.24 27.67
CA ALA A 82 -21.70 -0.78 27.67
C ALA A 82 -21.78 -2.27 28.04
N GLU A 83 -20.72 -3.05 27.83
CA GLU A 83 -20.68 -4.46 28.21
C GLU A 83 -20.80 -4.66 29.74
N CYS A 84 -20.27 -3.73 30.54
CA CYS A 84 -20.39 -3.83 32.00
C CYS A 84 -21.47 -2.90 32.57
N HIS A 85 -21.62 -1.71 32.01
CA HIS A 85 -22.55 -0.70 32.53
C HIS A 85 -23.92 -0.71 31.84
N GLY A 86 -24.08 -1.47 30.76
CA GLY A 86 -25.26 -1.47 29.90
C GLY A 86 -25.27 -0.31 28.90
N GLU A 87 -26.02 -0.47 27.82
CA GLU A 87 -26.21 0.57 26.79
C GLU A 87 -26.66 1.90 27.40
N PHE A 88 -27.55 1.82 28.41
CA PHE A 88 -28.06 2.99 29.10
C PHE A 88 -27.30 3.34 30.38
N GLY A 89 -26.28 2.58 30.80
CA GLY A 89 -25.50 2.90 32.01
C GLY A 89 -26.16 2.52 33.33
N ASN A 90 -27.21 1.70 33.28
CA ASN A 90 -28.07 1.32 34.39
C ASN A 90 -27.91 -0.14 34.84
N ARG A 91 -26.94 -0.89 34.27
CA ARG A 91 -26.74 -2.32 34.60
C ARG A 91 -26.22 -2.52 36.01
N LEU A 92 -25.40 -1.59 36.51
CA LEU A 92 -24.75 -1.71 37.82
C LEU A 92 -25.42 -0.78 38.84
N PRO A 93 -26.06 -1.32 39.91
CA PRO A 93 -26.75 -0.50 40.89
C PRO A 93 -25.80 0.38 41.72
N ILE A 94 -24.55 -0.04 41.88
CA ILE A 94 -23.51 0.72 42.59
C ILE A 94 -22.85 1.82 41.74
N ALA A 95 -23.05 1.78 40.42
CA ALA A 95 -22.39 2.66 39.47
C ALA A 95 -23.36 3.06 38.36
N ARG A 96 -24.38 3.82 38.75
CA ARG A 96 -25.47 4.28 37.88
C ARG A 96 -25.02 5.44 37.00
N LEU A 97 -24.48 5.12 35.84
CA LEU A 97 -24.05 6.11 34.84
C LEU A 97 -25.22 6.82 34.14
N ASP A 98 -26.46 6.39 34.42
CA ASP A 98 -27.69 7.03 33.95
C ASP A 98 -28.24 8.09 34.92
N SER A 99 -27.73 8.17 36.15
CA SER A 99 -28.18 9.15 37.15
C SER A 99 -27.26 10.37 37.18
N LYS A 100 -27.85 11.55 36.98
CA LYS A 100 -27.13 12.83 37.09
C LYS A 100 -26.61 13.07 38.50
N GLU A 101 -27.38 12.67 39.51
CA GLU A 101 -27.03 12.80 40.92
C GLU A 101 -25.80 11.94 41.25
N PHE A 102 -25.74 10.71 40.73
CA PHE A 102 -24.58 9.86 40.88
C PHE A 102 -23.34 10.46 40.22
N LEU A 103 -23.44 10.88 38.95
CA LEU A 103 -22.33 11.51 38.24
C LEU A 103 -21.84 12.77 38.96
N ALA A 104 -22.76 13.64 39.39
CA ALA A 104 -22.45 14.86 40.14
C ALA A 104 -21.80 14.57 41.51
N SER A 105 -22.18 13.48 42.18
CA SER A 105 -21.59 13.10 43.47
C SER A 105 -20.11 12.69 43.36
N ILE A 106 -19.69 12.19 42.20
CA ILE A 106 -18.29 11.85 41.91
C ILE A 106 -17.56 13.08 41.33
N GLY A 107 -18.24 13.85 40.49
CA GLY A 107 -17.71 15.00 39.77
C GLY A 107 -16.82 14.60 38.58
N GLU A 108 -16.70 15.50 37.60
CA GLU A 108 -15.97 15.27 36.35
C GLU A 108 -14.55 14.72 36.58
N ALA A 109 -13.76 15.37 37.44
CA ALA A 109 -12.39 14.94 37.74
C ALA A 109 -12.34 13.54 38.37
N GLY A 110 -13.31 13.20 39.22
CA GLY A 110 -13.42 11.87 39.83
C GLY A 110 -13.82 10.81 38.82
N LEU A 111 -14.71 11.15 37.87
CA LEU A 111 -15.12 10.26 36.79
C LEU A 111 -13.96 10.00 35.83
N VAL A 112 -13.25 11.05 35.41
CA VAL A 112 -12.04 10.92 34.57
C VAL A 112 -11.00 10.04 35.26
N ALA A 113 -10.71 10.27 36.54
CA ALA A 113 -9.76 9.46 37.30
C ALA A 113 -10.22 7.99 37.41
N ALA A 114 -11.49 7.75 37.73
CA ALA A 114 -12.04 6.41 37.82
C ALA A 114 -11.95 5.67 36.47
N THR A 115 -12.29 6.32 35.36
CA THR A 115 -12.18 5.73 34.02
C THR A 115 -10.73 5.50 33.61
N ARG A 116 -9.85 6.48 33.82
CA ARG A 116 -8.43 6.39 33.43
C ARG A 116 -7.68 5.35 34.23
N ASP A 117 -7.82 5.40 35.55
CA ASP A 117 -6.99 4.63 36.49
C ASP A 117 -7.68 3.34 36.96
N GLY A 118 -8.97 3.17 36.65
CA GLY A 118 -9.79 2.08 37.17
C GLY A 118 -10.31 2.39 38.58
N LYS A 119 -11.31 1.62 39.01
CA LYS A 119 -11.89 1.76 40.36
C LYS A 119 -12.51 0.45 40.83
N GLY A 120 -11.97 -0.10 41.91
CA GLY A 120 -12.44 -1.37 42.47
C GLY A 120 -12.29 -2.50 41.44
N ALA A 121 -13.43 -3.08 41.02
CA ALA A 121 -13.47 -4.10 39.98
C ALA A 121 -13.42 -3.54 38.55
N MET A 122 -13.61 -2.23 38.35
CA MET A 122 -13.53 -1.63 37.02
C MET A 122 -12.06 -1.49 36.61
N PRO A 123 -11.64 -2.07 35.47
CA PRO A 123 -10.27 -1.99 34.99
C PRO A 123 -9.90 -0.56 34.60
N ALA A 124 -8.61 -0.29 34.51
CA ALA A 124 -8.10 0.96 33.98
C ALA A 124 -8.25 1.02 32.46
N TRP A 125 -8.74 2.15 31.93
CA TRP A 125 -8.92 2.35 30.49
C TRP A 125 -7.90 3.28 29.86
N GLY A 126 -7.16 4.05 30.66
CA GLY A 126 -6.14 4.97 30.15
C GLY A 126 -4.93 4.24 29.58
N LYS A 127 -4.40 4.72 28.45
CA LYS A 127 -3.16 4.23 27.82
C LYS A 127 -2.00 4.16 28.80
N ALA A 128 -1.84 5.18 29.65
CA ALA A 128 -0.80 5.22 30.69
C ALA A 128 -0.93 4.12 31.76
N LYS A 129 -2.08 3.45 31.83
CA LYS A 129 -2.40 2.38 32.78
C LYS A 129 -2.62 1.02 32.10
N GLY A 130 -2.28 0.91 30.82
CA GLY A 130 -2.41 -0.33 30.04
C GLY A 130 -3.77 -0.52 29.35
N GLY A 131 -4.67 0.46 29.43
CA GLY A 131 -5.92 0.47 28.67
C GLY A 131 -5.77 1.06 27.26
N PRO A 132 -6.82 0.99 26.41
CA PRO A 132 -6.73 1.41 25.01
C PRO A 132 -6.97 2.91 24.78
N LEU A 133 -7.50 3.66 25.75
CA LEU A 133 -8.03 5.01 25.55
C LEU A 133 -7.02 6.10 25.89
N ASP A 134 -6.93 7.13 25.04
CA ASP A 134 -6.20 8.35 25.38
C ASP A 134 -7.04 9.28 26.29
N ASP A 135 -6.38 10.25 26.92
CA ASP A 135 -7.04 11.14 27.89
C ASP A 135 -8.17 11.96 27.25
N ARG A 136 -8.07 12.31 25.95
CA ARG A 136 -9.12 13.08 25.27
C ARG A 136 -10.36 12.23 25.03
N GLN A 137 -10.18 10.96 24.68
CA GLN A 137 -11.26 10.00 24.56
C GLN A 137 -11.96 9.76 25.90
N ILE A 138 -11.20 9.68 27.00
CA ILE A 138 -11.78 9.52 28.35
C ILE A 138 -12.63 10.73 28.72
N VAL A 139 -12.08 11.95 28.56
CA VAL A 139 -12.83 13.19 28.84
C VAL A 139 -14.10 13.26 27.99
N ALA A 140 -14.03 12.90 26.72
CA ALA A 140 -15.18 12.91 25.82
C ALA A 140 -16.27 11.90 26.23
N ILE A 141 -15.91 10.73 26.78
CA ILE A 141 -16.87 9.78 27.36
C ILE A 141 -17.54 10.38 28.61
N VAL A 142 -16.76 10.98 29.51
CA VAL A 142 -17.30 11.58 30.74
C VAL A 142 -18.28 12.71 30.41
N GLN A 143 -17.91 13.61 29.50
CA GLN A 143 -18.79 14.68 29.04
C GLN A 143 -20.05 14.14 28.38
N TYR A 144 -19.95 13.07 27.59
CA TYR A 144 -21.10 12.39 26.99
C TYR A 144 -22.08 11.87 28.04
N LEU A 145 -21.59 11.39 29.20
CA LEU A 145 -22.44 10.96 30.31
C LEU A 145 -23.08 12.16 31.03
N GLU A 146 -22.28 13.18 31.39
CA GLU A 146 -22.74 14.32 32.19
C GLU A 146 -23.76 15.20 31.46
N THR A 147 -23.59 15.38 30.16
CA THR A 147 -24.49 16.18 29.33
C THR A 147 -25.78 15.44 28.94
N GLY A 148 -25.95 14.19 29.39
CA GLY A 148 -27.15 13.39 29.12
C GLY A 148 -27.18 12.78 27.72
N ARG A 149 -26.01 12.41 27.19
CA ARG A 149 -25.83 11.74 25.89
C ARG A 149 -26.36 12.53 24.66
N PRO A 150 -26.02 13.82 24.50
CA PRO A 150 -26.33 14.57 23.29
C PRO A 150 -25.55 14.02 22.08
N GLN A 151 -25.81 14.58 20.89
CA GLN A 151 -25.18 14.15 19.64
C GLN A 151 -23.67 13.96 19.80
N PRO A 152 -23.10 12.84 19.35
CA PRO A 152 -21.80 12.42 19.84
C PRO A 152 -20.70 13.20 19.12
N GLU A 153 -19.97 14.02 19.89
CA GLU A 153 -18.80 14.78 19.44
C GLU A 153 -17.78 13.85 18.78
N LYS A 154 -17.25 14.26 17.62
CA LYS A 154 -16.17 13.53 16.94
C LYS A 154 -14.85 13.82 17.67
N VAL A 155 -14.34 12.82 18.37
CA VAL A 155 -13.00 12.85 18.96
C VAL A 155 -12.00 12.41 17.89
N ALA A 156 -11.07 13.30 17.57
CA ALA A 156 -9.95 12.96 16.69
C ALA A 156 -9.08 11.89 17.36
N GLN A 157 -8.92 10.73 16.73
CA GLN A 157 -8.01 9.72 17.23
C GLN A 157 -6.57 10.23 17.11
N THR A 158 -5.92 10.52 18.24
CA THR A 158 -4.48 10.79 18.28
C THR A 158 -3.72 9.48 18.23
N ASN A 159 -3.79 8.80 17.08
CA ASN A 159 -2.84 7.75 16.76
C ASN A 159 -1.50 8.46 16.47
N LEU A 160 -0.72 8.72 17.52
CA LEU A 160 0.66 9.15 17.38
C LEU A 160 1.49 7.91 17.03
N GLU A 161 1.75 7.76 15.73
CA GLU A 161 2.87 7.08 15.06
C GLU A 161 3.11 5.57 15.26
N GLY A 162 2.70 4.95 16.37
CA GLY A 162 2.86 3.50 16.59
C GLY A 162 1.70 2.67 16.05
N ASP A 163 0.48 3.06 16.39
CA ASP A 163 -0.75 2.31 16.14
C ASP A 163 -1.14 2.32 14.65
N ASN A 164 -0.69 3.35 13.91
CA ASN A 164 -0.98 3.52 12.49
C ASN A 164 -0.16 2.58 11.61
N LEU A 165 1.08 2.21 11.99
CA LEU A 165 1.92 1.34 11.17
C LEU A 165 1.31 -0.06 11.08
N ASP A 166 0.85 -0.60 12.20
CA ASP A 166 0.22 -1.92 12.26
C ASP A 166 -1.10 -1.96 11.46
N GLN A 167 -1.87 -0.87 11.52
CA GLN A 167 -3.08 -0.72 10.71
C GLN A 167 -2.77 -0.50 9.23
N LEU A 168 -1.68 0.21 8.90
CA LEU A 168 -1.19 0.38 7.53
C LEU A 168 -0.76 -0.96 6.94
N ILE A 169 0.01 -1.76 7.68
CA ILE A 169 0.57 -3.04 7.21
C ILE A 169 -0.54 -4.09 7.05
N LYS A 170 -1.55 -4.06 7.92
CA LYS A 170 -2.72 -4.97 7.83
C LYS A 170 -3.76 -4.52 6.80
N ASN A 171 -3.65 -3.31 6.25
CA ASN A 171 -4.57 -2.84 5.23
C ASN A 171 -4.28 -3.53 3.87
N PRO A 172 -5.23 -4.32 3.32
CA PRO A 172 -5.00 -5.05 2.07
C PRO A 172 -4.70 -4.11 0.89
N ALA A 173 -5.20 -2.87 0.90
CA ALA A 173 -4.91 -1.89 -0.15
C ALA A 173 -3.44 -1.43 -0.11
N VAL A 174 -2.87 -1.25 1.08
CA VAL A 174 -1.47 -0.85 1.26
C VAL A 174 -0.53 -1.99 0.88
N LEU A 175 -0.88 -3.23 1.24
CA LEU A 175 -0.13 -4.42 0.85
C LEU A 175 -0.10 -4.59 -0.68
N MET A 176 -1.23 -4.37 -1.35
CA MET A 176 -1.32 -4.39 -2.81
C MET A 176 -0.50 -3.26 -3.45
N MET A 177 -0.46 -2.09 -2.83
CA MET A 177 0.37 -0.98 -3.29
C MET A 177 1.87 -1.31 -3.20
N LEU A 178 2.33 -1.82 -2.06
CA LEU A 178 3.73 -2.24 -1.86
C LEU A 178 4.12 -3.36 -2.82
N PHE A 179 3.26 -4.36 -3.00
CA PHE A 179 3.48 -5.44 -3.96
C PHE A 179 3.63 -4.90 -5.39
N THR A 180 2.75 -3.98 -5.79
CA THR A 180 2.80 -3.37 -7.13
C THR A 180 4.09 -2.59 -7.34
N VAL A 181 4.54 -1.81 -6.35
CA VAL A 181 5.81 -1.07 -6.42
C VAL A 181 7.01 -2.02 -6.50
N CYS A 182 7.02 -3.10 -5.72
CA CYS A 182 8.07 -4.12 -5.78
C CYS A 182 8.12 -4.81 -7.14
N VAL A 183 6.97 -5.18 -7.71
CA VAL A 183 6.88 -5.80 -9.04
C VAL A 183 7.39 -4.84 -10.13
N LEU A 184 6.97 -3.57 -10.10
CA LEU A 184 7.45 -2.57 -11.06
C LEU A 184 8.96 -2.31 -10.92
N GLY A 185 9.49 -2.26 -9.69
CA GLY A 185 10.91 -2.12 -9.43
C GLY A 185 11.73 -3.33 -9.90
N PHE A 186 11.22 -4.54 -9.71
CA PHE A 186 11.83 -5.76 -10.21
C PHE A 186 11.84 -5.79 -11.75
N LEU A 187 10.72 -5.47 -12.39
CA LEU A 187 10.63 -5.40 -13.86
C LEU A 187 11.57 -4.31 -14.44
N TRP A 188 11.68 -3.16 -13.78
CA TRP A 188 12.61 -2.11 -14.16
C TRP A 188 14.07 -2.57 -14.05
N THR A 189 14.41 -3.26 -12.97
CA THR A 189 15.76 -3.80 -12.74
C THR A 189 16.11 -4.87 -13.78
N MET A 190 15.18 -5.79 -14.07
CA MET A 190 15.36 -6.82 -15.10
C MET A 190 15.57 -6.20 -16.49
N ASN A 191 14.80 -5.17 -16.86
CA ASN A 191 14.96 -4.44 -18.11
C ASN A 191 16.34 -3.74 -18.21
N ARG A 192 16.89 -3.29 -17.08
CA ARG A 192 18.22 -2.69 -17.02
C ARG A 192 19.36 -3.70 -17.16
N VAL A 193 19.20 -4.91 -16.62
CA VAL A 193 20.21 -5.98 -16.75
C VAL A 193 20.28 -6.51 -18.18
N THR A 194 19.14 -6.62 -18.88
CA THR A 194 19.10 -7.09 -20.28
C THR A 194 19.57 -6.06 -21.31
N SER A 195 19.90 -4.83 -20.88
CA SER A 195 20.39 -3.75 -21.76
C SER A 195 21.92 -3.55 -21.71
N HIS A 196 22.64 -4.41 -21.02
CA HIS A 196 24.09 -4.56 -21.07
C HIS A 196 24.48 -5.85 -21.79
#